data_AF-A0A165J036-F1
#
_entry.id   AF-A0A165J036-F1
#
_cell.length_a   1.000
_cell.length_b   1.000
_cell.length_c   1.000
_cell.angle_alpha   90.00
_cell.angle_beta   90.00
_cell.angle_gamma   90.00
#
_symmetry.space_group_name_H-M   'P 1'
#
loop_
_entity.id
_entity.type
_entity.pdbx_description
1 polymer ?
#
loop_
_entity_poly.entity_id
_entity_poly.type
_entity_poly.pdbx_seq_one_letter_code
_entity_poly.pdbx_strand_id
1 'polypeptide(L)'
;MGFSQGACMAAYLCAYLEEPFLEPIFNPAPHPAFDFAIFISGFAPTCPPIEHHICTKNVHVLGKTDTLVSNTRSLTLVDICINPRVEYHEGSHYVPSKASWRHFFHQWMAAFEPDSLKKPDDVPSPIGSGGDDTPSGAQTPASGTMTPRGAAL
;
A
#
# COMPACT_ATOMS: atom_id res chain seq x y z
N MET A 1 -4.03 6.60 -2.09
CA MET A 1 -3.39 5.28 -2.31
C MET A 1 -1.90 5.48 -2.54
N GLY A 2 -1.07 4.49 -2.22
CA GLY A 2 0.35 4.50 -2.53
C GLY A 2 0.87 3.13 -2.94
N PHE A 3 1.90 3.09 -3.79
CA PHE A 3 2.58 1.87 -4.23
C PHE A 3 4.07 1.93 -3.86
N SER A 4 4.62 0.86 -3.29
CA SER A 4 6.03 0.76 -2.92
C SER A 4 6.45 1.91 -1.98
N GLN A 5 7.45 2.72 -2.33
CA GLN A 5 7.81 3.92 -1.56
C GLN A 5 6.65 4.93 -1.46
N GLY A 6 5.75 4.98 -2.44
CA GLY A 6 4.53 5.80 -2.35
C GLY A 6 3.57 5.33 -1.26
N ALA A 7 3.55 4.03 -0.93
CA ALA A 7 2.78 3.53 0.22
C ALA A 7 3.41 3.93 1.56
N CYS A 8 4.74 3.91 1.64
CA CYS A 8 5.48 4.44 2.79
C CYS A 8 5.20 5.94 2.98
N MET A 9 5.18 6.73 1.91
CA MET A 9 4.81 8.16 1.99
C MET A 9 3.35 8.34 2.40
N ALA A 10 2.43 7.56 1.84
CA ALA A 10 1.02 7.62 2.22
C ALA A 10 0.81 7.30 3.71
N ALA A 11 1.61 6.41 4.29
CA ALA A 11 1.59 6.12 5.72
C ALA A 11 1.99 7.33 6.58
N TYR A 12 3.06 8.05 6.21
CA TYR A 12 3.40 9.32 6.87
C TYR A 12 2.26 10.33 6.77
N LEU A 13 1.64 10.47 5.60
CA LEU A 13 0.52 11.40 5.43
C LEU A 13 -0.66 11.03 6.33
N CYS A 14 -0.97 9.74 6.49
CA CYS A 14 -2.01 9.31 7.43
C CYS A 14 -1.63 9.69 8.86
N ALA A 15 -0.43 9.32 9.31
CA ALA A 15 0.08 9.60 10.65
C ALA A 15 0.10 11.09 11.00
N TYR A 16 0.59 11.94 10.09
CA TYR A 16 0.67 13.38 10.32
C TYR A 16 -0.68 14.10 10.21
N LEU A 17 -1.66 13.57 9.48
CA LEU A 17 -3.01 14.13 9.49
C LEU A 17 -3.81 13.71 10.73
N GLU A 18 -3.50 12.53 11.30
CA GLU A 18 -4.06 12.06 12.57
C GLU A 18 -3.47 12.81 13.77
N GLU A 19 -2.15 13.03 13.78
CA GLU A 19 -1.41 13.69 14.87
C GLU A 19 -0.53 14.85 14.32
N PRO A 20 -1.14 16.01 13.98
CA PRO A 20 -0.47 17.08 13.23
C PRO A 20 0.68 17.76 13.94
N PHE A 21 0.76 17.68 15.27
CA PHE A 21 1.86 18.26 16.04
C PHE A 21 3.19 17.50 15.89
N LEU A 22 3.19 16.29 15.32
CA LEU A 22 4.40 15.49 15.10
C LEU A 22 5.28 16.03 13.97
N GLU A 23 4.71 16.81 13.06
CA GLU A 23 5.42 17.38 11.91
C GLU A 23 5.03 18.86 11.75
N PRO A 24 5.97 19.81 11.93
CA PRO A 24 5.67 21.25 11.89
C PRO A 24 4.93 21.72 10.64
N ILE A 25 5.17 21.13 9.47
CA ILE A 25 4.47 21.53 8.24
C ILE A 25 2.99 21.10 8.21
N PHE A 26 2.58 20.18 9.10
CA PHE A 26 1.20 19.76 9.30
C PHE A 26 0.54 20.46 10.48
N ASN A 27 1.21 21.37 11.21
CA ASN A 27 0.62 22.07 12.35
C ASN A 27 0.42 23.58 12.07
N PRO A 28 -0.82 24.09 11.95
CA PRO A 28 -2.10 23.40 12.12
C PRO A 28 -2.44 22.48 10.95
N ALA A 29 -3.29 21.48 11.20
CA ALA A 29 -3.68 20.48 10.22
C ALA A 29 -4.19 21.12 8.92
N PRO A 30 -3.55 20.87 7.76
CA PRO A 30 -3.99 21.43 6.48
C PRO A 30 -5.25 20.74 5.94
N HIS A 31 -5.58 19.56 6.46
CA HIS A 31 -6.70 18.71 6.08
C HIS A 31 -7.07 17.82 7.29
N PRO A 32 -8.33 17.35 7.43
CA PRO A 32 -8.66 16.30 8.39
C PRO A 32 -7.90 14.98 8.09
N ALA A 33 -7.96 14.02 9.01
CA ALA A 33 -7.53 12.65 8.72
C ALA A 33 -8.25 12.08 7.48
N PHE A 34 -7.59 11.17 6.75
CA PHE A 34 -8.22 10.53 5.60
C PHE A 34 -9.32 9.55 6.05
N ASP A 35 -10.36 9.40 5.23
CA ASP A 35 -11.38 8.37 5.44
C ASP A 35 -10.76 6.97 5.31
N PHE A 36 -9.82 6.83 4.37
CA PHE A 36 -9.14 5.57 4.11
C PHE A 36 -7.76 5.70 3.44
N ALA A 37 -6.99 4.61 3.49
CA ALA A 37 -5.73 4.44 2.78
C ALA A 37 -5.65 3.07 2.06
N ILE A 38 -4.92 3.02 0.96
CA ILE A 38 -4.62 1.79 0.22
C ILE A 38 -3.11 1.73 0.05
N PHE A 39 -2.49 0.70 0.62
CA PHE A 39 -1.05 0.48 0.61
C PHE A 39 -0.71 -0.74 -0.24
N ILE A 40 -0.06 -0.55 -1.38
CA ILE A 40 0.26 -1.65 -2.32
C ILE A 40 1.78 -1.89 -2.29
N SER A 41 2.22 -3.10 -1.96
CA SER A 41 3.64 -3.45 -1.77
C SER A 41 4.42 -2.42 -0.91
N GLY A 42 3.76 -1.84 0.09
CA GLY A 42 4.34 -0.85 1.00
C GLY A 42 5.21 -1.46 2.09
N PHE A 43 5.81 -0.62 2.92
CA PHE A 43 6.60 -0.99 4.09
C PHE A 43 6.60 0.17 5.10
N ALA A 44 6.80 -0.11 6.39
CA ALA A 44 6.79 0.92 7.42
C ALA A 44 7.94 1.91 7.19
N PRO A 45 7.68 3.22 7.37
CA PRO A 45 8.76 4.18 7.40
C PRO A 45 9.68 3.94 8.60
N THR A 46 10.99 4.12 8.39
CA THR A 46 12.02 3.89 9.42
C THR A 46 12.85 5.13 9.73
N CYS A 47 12.64 6.25 9.02
CA CYS A 47 13.45 7.45 9.17
C CYS A 47 12.62 8.72 8.84
N PRO A 48 12.00 9.35 9.86
CA PRO A 48 11.81 8.82 11.22
C PRO A 48 10.80 7.65 11.25
N PRO A 49 10.88 6.71 12.21
CA PRO A 49 9.80 5.74 12.39
C PRO A 49 8.50 6.43 12.84
N ILE A 50 7.36 5.87 12.46
CA ILE A 50 6.06 6.28 13.02
C ILE A 50 5.92 5.61 14.39
N GLU A 51 5.85 6.40 15.46
CA GLU A 51 5.85 5.89 16.84
C GLU A 51 4.45 5.57 17.40
N HIS A 52 3.39 5.92 16.68
CA HIS A 52 2.00 5.64 17.03
C HIS A 52 1.35 4.73 15.97
N HIS A 53 0.16 4.22 16.27
CA HIS A 53 -0.57 3.41 15.31
C HIS A 53 -1.40 4.28 14.37
N ILE A 54 -1.38 3.95 13.09
CA ILE A 54 -2.25 4.57 12.08
C ILE A 54 -3.67 4.05 12.30
N CYS A 55 -4.60 4.97 12.59
CA CYS A 55 -6.01 4.69 12.85
C CYS A 55 -6.88 4.79 11.58
N THR A 56 -6.42 5.52 10.55
CA THR A 56 -7.07 5.61 9.22
C THR A 56 -7.37 4.22 8.69
N LYS A 57 -8.61 3.97 8.26
CA LYS A 57 -8.99 2.67 7.72
C LYS A 57 -8.17 2.33 6.49
N ASN A 58 -7.63 1.11 6.44
CA ASN A 58 -6.67 0.79 5.41
C ASN A 58 -6.82 -0.65 4.90
N VAL A 59 -6.42 -0.81 3.64
CA VAL A 59 -6.17 -2.12 3.03
C VAL A 59 -4.76 -2.18 2.49
N HIS A 60 -4.08 -3.27 2.79
CA HIS A 60 -2.77 -3.63 2.30
C HIS A 60 -2.91 -4.66 1.19
N VAL A 61 -2.24 -4.43 0.07
CA VAL A 61 -2.25 -5.34 -1.08
C VAL A 61 -0.82 -5.81 -1.33
N LEU A 62 -0.59 -7.11 -1.11
CA LEU A 62 0.74 -7.72 -1.15
C LEU A 62 0.83 -8.73 -2.29
N GLY A 63 1.95 -8.74 -3.01
CA GLY A 63 2.26 -9.77 -3.98
C GLY A 63 2.85 -11.00 -3.32
N LYS A 64 2.27 -12.18 -3.55
CA LYS A 64 2.79 -13.44 -2.98
C LYS A 64 4.22 -13.75 -3.43
N THR A 65 4.62 -13.27 -4.60
CA THR A 65 5.95 -13.47 -5.18
C THR A 65 6.78 -12.17 -5.26
N ASP A 66 6.44 -11.18 -4.43
CA ASP A 66 7.19 -9.92 -4.35
C ASP A 66 8.56 -10.13 -3.68
N THR A 67 9.63 -9.93 -4.47
CA THR A 67 11.02 -10.01 -3.99
C THR A 67 11.67 -8.64 -3.83
N LEU A 68 11.06 -7.56 -4.35
CA LEU A 68 11.58 -6.20 -4.20
C LEU A 68 11.21 -5.62 -2.85
N VAL A 69 9.97 -5.86 -2.43
CA VAL A 69 9.50 -5.62 -1.07
C VAL A 69 8.93 -6.94 -0.56
N SER A 70 9.77 -7.71 0.13
CA SER A 70 9.36 -9.00 0.66
C SER A 70 8.12 -8.87 1.54
N ASN A 71 7.29 -9.91 1.60
CA ASN A 71 6.10 -9.92 2.46
C ASN A 71 6.45 -9.60 3.91
N THR A 72 7.57 -10.09 4.45
CA THR A 72 8.06 -9.72 5.79
C THR A 72 8.28 -8.21 5.92
N ARG A 73 8.85 -7.57 4.90
CA ARG A 73 9.06 -6.13 4.89
C ARG A 73 7.74 -5.37 4.76
N SER A 74 6.78 -5.89 3.98
CA SER A 74 5.45 -5.27 3.89
C SER A 74 4.61 -5.39 5.14
N LEU A 75 4.73 -6.51 5.87
CA LEU A 75 4.06 -6.71 7.15
C LEU A 75 4.46 -5.67 8.19
N THR A 76 5.66 -5.09 8.11
CA THR A 76 6.04 -3.98 9.01
C THR A 76 5.07 -2.80 8.97
N LEU A 77 4.49 -2.49 7.81
CA LEU A 77 3.48 -1.43 7.70
C LEU A 77 2.13 -1.89 8.24
N VAL A 78 1.79 -3.18 8.07
CA VAL A 78 0.55 -3.76 8.61
C VAL A 78 0.58 -3.70 10.14
N ASP A 79 1.73 -4.01 10.74
CA ASP A 79 1.90 -4.09 12.19
C ASP A 79 1.70 -2.75 12.91
N ILE A 80 1.91 -1.62 12.23
CA ILE A 80 1.70 -0.27 12.80
C ILE A 80 0.30 0.29 12.51
N CYS A 81 -0.60 -0.48 11.91
CA CYS A 81 -1.96 -0.06 11.59
C CYS A 81 -2.97 -0.69 12.57
N ILE A 82 -4.04 0.04 12.92
CA ILE A 82 -5.16 -0.50 13.71
C ILE A 82 -6.18 -1.21 12.81
N ASN A 83 -6.41 -2.50 13.08
CA ASN A 83 -7.37 -3.34 12.35
C ASN A 83 -7.21 -3.26 10.81
N PRO A 84 -5.99 -3.50 10.28
CA PRO A 84 -5.74 -3.43 8.84
C PRO A 84 -6.42 -4.59 8.11
N ARG A 85 -6.90 -4.33 6.90
CA ARG A 85 -7.29 -5.39 5.97
C ARG A 85 -6.07 -5.79 5.13
N VAL A 86 -5.83 -7.08 4.93
CA VAL A 86 -4.72 -7.56 4.08
C VAL A 86 -5.28 -8.44 2.97
N GLU A 87 -4.91 -8.12 1.73
CA GLU A 87 -5.26 -8.86 0.52
C GLU A 87 -3.99 -9.27 -0.22
N TYR A 88 -3.99 -10.46 -0.80
CA TYR A 88 -2.86 -11.00 -1.55
C TYR A 88 -3.22 -11.21 -3.02
N HIS A 89 -2.36 -10.78 -3.94
CA HIS A 89 -2.39 -11.22 -5.34
C HIS A 89 -1.28 -12.23 -5.61
N GLU A 90 -1.41 -13.03 -6.67
CA GLU A 90 -0.47 -14.11 -7.00
C GLU A 90 0.87 -13.60 -7.57
N GLY A 91 0.86 -12.40 -8.13
CA GLY A 91 2.04 -11.80 -8.75
C GLY A 91 3.12 -11.23 -7.83
N SER A 92 4.08 -10.56 -8.47
CA SER A 92 5.28 -9.94 -7.86
C SER A 92 5.04 -8.46 -7.52
N HIS A 93 6.03 -7.58 -7.72
CA HIS A 93 5.97 -6.17 -7.34
C HIS A 93 5.23 -5.30 -8.37
N TYR A 94 3.90 -5.28 -8.35
CA TYR A 94 3.09 -4.39 -9.19
C TYR A 94 1.71 -4.11 -8.59
N VAL A 95 0.99 -3.13 -9.15
CA VAL A 95 -0.40 -2.83 -8.77
C VAL A 95 -1.37 -3.77 -9.49
N PRO A 96 -2.15 -4.61 -8.79
CA PRO A 96 -3.00 -5.58 -9.47
C PRO A 96 -4.15 -4.90 -10.21
N SER A 97 -4.27 -5.24 -11.50
CA SER A 97 -5.16 -4.53 -12.43
C SER A 97 -6.21 -5.42 -13.08
N LYS A 98 -6.32 -6.70 -12.70
CA LYS A 98 -7.38 -7.61 -13.17
C LYS A 98 -8.78 -7.07 -12.81
N ALA A 99 -9.81 -7.50 -13.54
CA ALA A 99 -11.17 -7.04 -13.33
C ALA A 99 -11.67 -7.26 -11.89
N SER A 100 -11.32 -8.40 -11.26
CA SER A 100 -11.63 -8.69 -9.86
C SER A 100 -11.03 -7.67 -8.91
N TRP A 101 -9.77 -7.28 -9.11
CA TRP A 101 -9.08 -6.26 -8.33
C TRP A 101 -9.64 -4.87 -8.53
N ARG A 102 -9.92 -4.47 -9.78
CA ARG A 102 -10.56 -3.17 -10.05
C ARG A 102 -11.95 -3.10 -9.41
N HIS A 103 -12.71 -4.19 -9.47
CA HIS A 103 -14.02 -4.30 -8.84
C HIS A 103 -13.93 -4.21 -7.32
N PHE A 104 -12.97 -4.91 -6.72
CA PHE A 104 -12.68 -4.83 -5.30
C PHE A 104 -12.36 -3.39 -4.86
N PHE A 105 -11.37 -2.74 -5.50
CA PHE A 105 -11.01 -1.36 -5.14
C PHE A 105 -12.20 -0.41 -5.28
N HIS A 106 -12.96 -0.52 -6.37
CA HIS A 106 -14.15 0.28 -6.56
C HIS A 106 -15.17 0.09 -5.43
N GLN A 107 -15.53 -1.16 -5.11
CA GLN A 107 -16.49 -1.45 -4.04
C GLN A 107 -15.99 -1.04 -2.66
N TRP A 108 -14.71 -1.24 -2.38
CA TRP A 108 -14.10 -0.89 -1.11
C TRP A 108 -14.05 0.62 -0.89
N MET A 109 -13.69 1.41 -1.91
CA MET A 109 -13.74 2.87 -1.83
C MET A 109 -15.19 3.39 -1.73
N ALA A 110 -16.12 2.82 -2.51
CA ALA A 110 -17.54 3.21 -2.46
C ALA A 110 -18.22 2.86 -1.12
N ALA A 111 -17.62 2.00 -0.30
CA ALA A 111 -18.12 1.66 1.03
C ALA A 111 -17.93 2.79 2.07
N PHE A 112 -17.20 3.85 1.72
CA PHE A 112 -17.00 5.04 2.57
C PHE A 112 -17.95 6.19 2.23
N GLU A 113 -18.76 6.07 1.18
CA GLU A 113 -19.78 7.08 0.87
C GLU A 113 -20.83 7.15 1.99
N PRO A 114 -21.35 8.35 2.34
CA PRO A 114 -22.29 8.52 3.45
C PRO A 114 -23.54 7.64 3.38
N ASP A 115 -24.03 7.36 2.16
CA ASP A 115 -25.24 6.58 1.90
C ASP A 115 -24.95 5.11 1.57
N SER A 116 -23.72 4.64 1.78
CA SER A 116 -23.34 3.27 1.43
C SER A 116 -24.01 2.24 2.34
N LEU A 117 -24.71 1.28 1.73
CA LEU A 117 -25.33 0.16 2.45
C LEU A 117 -24.32 -0.94 2.83
N LYS A 118 -23.09 -0.88 2.30
CA LYS A 118 -22.03 -1.86 2.55
C LYS A 118 -20.94 -1.22 3.39
N LYS A 119 -20.43 -1.95 4.39
CA LYS A 119 -19.24 -1.50 5.12
C LYS A 119 -17.98 -1.96 4.39
N PRO A 120 -16.84 -1.26 4.53
CA PRO A 120 -15.58 -1.65 3.90
C PRO A 120 -15.13 -3.08 4.22
N ASP A 121 -15.42 -3.54 5.45
CA ASP A 121 -15.08 -4.89 5.92
C ASP A 121 -15.97 -5.98 5.28
N ASP A 122 -17.16 -5.61 4.78
CA ASP A 122 -18.11 -6.54 4.13
C ASP A 122 -17.82 -6.71 2.63
N VAL A 123 -16.89 -5.94 2.06
CA VAL A 123 -16.53 -6.03 0.64
C VAL A 123 -15.80 -7.36 0.39
N PRO A 124 -16.24 -8.21 -0.55
CA PRO A 124 -15.57 -9.48 -0.81
C PRO A 124 -14.14 -9.31 -1.32
N SER A 125 -13.23 -10.20 -0.92
CA SER A 125 -11.87 -10.24 -1.46
C SER A 125 -11.87 -10.44 -2.99
N PRO A 126 -10.86 -9.91 -3.71
CA PRO A 126 -10.74 -10.07 -5.16
C PRO A 126 -10.34 -11.50 -5.52
N ILE A 127 -11.30 -12.41 -5.61
CA ILE A 127 -11.05 -13.80 -6.03
C ILE A 127 -10.69 -13.84 -7.52
N GLY A 128 -9.53 -14.42 -7.84
CA GLY A 128 -9.17 -14.75 -9.21
C GLY A 128 -9.75 -16.10 -9.63
N SER A 129 -10.52 -16.15 -10.72
CA SER A 129 -10.65 -17.38 -11.50
C SER A 129 -9.24 -17.78 -11.94
N GLY A 130 -8.77 -18.97 -11.53
CA GLY A 130 -7.35 -19.36 -11.57
C GLY A 130 -6.67 -19.21 -12.92
N GLY A 131 -6.03 -18.07 -13.13
CA GLY A 131 -5.26 -17.73 -14.33
C GLY A 131 -4.12 -16.79 -13.97
N ASP A 132 -3.01 -16.90 -14.68
CA ASP A 132 -1.74 -16.27 -14.35
C ASP A 132 -1.84 -14.73 -14.21
N ASP A 133 -1.09 -14.19 -13.26
CA ASP A 133 -1.21 -12.81 -12.75
C ASP A 133 -0.30 -11.86 -13.53
N THR A 134 -0.50 -11.79 -14.85
CA THR A 134 0.35 -10.95 -15.73
C THR A 134 -0.12 -9.48 -15.71
N PRO A 135 0.76 -8.51 -15.36
CA PRO A 135 0.41 -7.10 -15.34
C PRO A 135 0.38 -6.50 -16.75
N SER A 136 -0.66 -5.73 -17.05
CA SER A 136 -0.69 -4.84 -18.21
C SER A 136 0.00 -3.51 -17.85
N GLY A 137 1.34 -3.45 -17.94
CA GLY A 137 2.00 -2.20 -18.34
C GLY A 137 2.85 -1.39 -17.34
N ALA A 138 3.14 -1.85 -16.11
CA ALA A 138 4.14 -1.19 -15.26
C ALA A 138 4.79 -2.17 -14.28
N GLN A 139 5.87 -2.81 -14.69
CA GLN A 139 6.81 -3.47 -13.77
C GLN A 139 7.97 -2.51 -13.53
N THR A 140 8.38 -2.35 -12.26
CA THR A 140 9.66 -1.72 -11.96
C THR A 140 10.77 -2.68 -12.40
N PRO A 141 11.68 -2.30 -13.31
CA PRO A 141 12.75 -3.18 -13.72
C PRO A 141 13.67 -3.53 -12.54
N ALA A 142 14.06 -4.79 -12.42
CA ALA A 142 15.11 -5.21 -11.50
C ALA A 142 16.42 -4.51 -11.87
N SER A 143 17.11 -3.95 -10.87
CA SER A 143 18.40 -3.27 -11.05
C SER A 143 19.40 -4.21 -11.74
N GLY A 144 19.83 -3.87 -12.94
CA GLY A 144 20.76 -4.67 -13.73
C GLY A 144 22.13 -4.76 -13.06
N THR A 145 22.68 -5.96 -12.99
CA THR A 145 24.02 -6.25 -12.49
C THR A 145 25.05 -5.46 -13.30
N MET A 146 25.66 -4.45 -12.67
CA MET A 146 26.74 -3.67 -13.29
C MET A 146 28.00 -4.54 -13.35
N THR A 147 28.34 -5.08 -14.52
CA THR A 147 29.65 -5.70 -14.77
C THR A 147 30.75 -4.63 -14.72
N PRO A 148 31.84 -4.82 -13.94
CA PRO A 148 32.95 -3.86 -13.96
C PRO A 148 33.67 -3.93 -15.31
N ARG A 149 33.80 -2.79 -16.00
CA ARG A 149 34.72 -2.68 -17.14
C ARG A 149 36.15 -2.72 -16.62
N GLY A 150 36.94 -3.64 -17.16
CA GLY A 150 38.34 -3.82 -16.84
C GLY A 150 39.17 -2.56 -17.07
N ALA A 151 40.14 -2.36 -16.18
CA ALA A 151 41.21 -1.39 -16.34
C ALA A 151 42.06 -1.75 -17.56
N ALA A 152 42.29 -0.78 -18.43
CA ALA A 152 43.35 -0.82 -19.42
C ALA A 152 44.49 0.09 -18.95
N LEU A 153 45.70 -0.45 -19.05
CA LEU A 153 47.01 0.15 -18.76
C LEU A 153 47.31 1.36 -19.64
#